data_AF-A0A177BZQ4-F1
#
_entry.id   AF-A0A177BZQ4-F1
#
_cell.length_a   1.000
_cell.length_b   1.000
_cell.length_c   1.000
_cell.angle_alpha   90.00
_cell.angle_beta   90.00
_cell.angle_gamma   90.00
#
_symmetry.space_group_name_H-M   'P 1'
#
loop_
_entity.id
_entity.type
_entity.pdbx_description
1 polymer ?
#
loop_
_entity_poly.entity_id
_entity_poly.type
_entity_poly.pdbx_seq_one_letter_code
_entity_poly.pdbx_strand_id
1 'polypeptide(L)'
;MLEHSVPKYLLIRVAILALRLVLPLSIFFCSFSIAEHPQTAFTRFLLAWAIIETAFWLLVFIPRKRSLQAEAPHPPPPNQEERKELFWKIWGKIPEPEGYISRWFLGARSHEIRRENVKEFFRWALLYKGDEKVEKKARTEAAEGEQESIEVDDGVSSKAEEESELDEYVDGVQTLLGRRIEPGRGPAKSLRLTVDEVKMLHRPVLWYMIVMMVDTLTAAYLRFHGFQLYRTHVKKALSIFPPRVASLFTRHISPAPELSYWYRPHTSKTRLPILFIHGIGIGLYPYSKFFTEINKHDPLGPADGEIGILAVELMPISFRITDRILDSDEICRQIHLILARHGFDKVVLASHSYGSVVTTHLLQDARTKDKIGPMLFVDPVTFLLHLPDVAYNFTARRPRRANEHQLYYFASADMMVSHTLARHFYWAQNILWKDELRGRDVTVSLGGRDLIVETETVGRYLAGVDLKSEDGTWKDREMRGEGLETIWWPTCDHAQVFERKEGRAKLASVLRKYVEKKGDEDEDELP
;
A
#
# COMPACT_ATOMS: atom_id res chain seq x y z
N MET A 1 -15.04 3.22 3.50
CA MET A 1 -15.49 1.82 3.25
C MET A 1 -17.01 1.70 3.44
N LEU A 2 -17.68 0.79 2.73
CA LEU A 2 -19.10 0.50 2.95
C LEU A 2 -19.30 -0.34 4.20
N GLU A 3 -20.10 0.12 5.16
CA GLU A 3 -20.53 -0.76 6.27
C GLU A 3 -21.32 -1.97 5.74
N HIS A 4 -21.23 -3.09 6.45
CA HIS A 4 -21.97 -4.29 6.06
C HIS A 4 -23.44 -4.20 6.48
N SER A 5 -24.32 -4.12 5.48
CA SER A 5 -25.76 -4.34 5.62
C SER A 5 -26.29 -5.03 4.36
N VAL A 6 -27.45 -5.68 4.43
CA VAL A 6 -28.06 -6.34 3.27
C VAL A 6 -28.26 -5.35 2.10
N PRO A 7 -28.80 -4.13 2.29
CA PRO A 7 -28.92 -3.16 1.20
C PRO A 7 -27.57 -2.76 0.59
N LYS A 8 -26.55 -2.48 1.42
CA LYS A 8 -25.22 -2.11 0.93
C LYS A 8 -24.54 -3.27 0.20
N TYR A 9 -24.77 -4.51 0.64
CA TYR A 9 -24.31 -5.72 -0.03
C TYR A 9 -24.96 -5.90 -1.41
N LEU A 10 -26.29 -5.76 -1.49
CA LEU A 10 -26.98 -5.83 -2.79
C LEU A 10 -26.52 -4.72 -3.73
N LEU A 11 -26.40 -3.49 -3.21
CA LEU A 11 -25.93 -2.34 -3.97
C LEU A 11 -24.54 -2.59 -4.58
N ILE A 12 -23.55 -3.02 -3.77
CA ILE A 12 -22.19 -3.23 -4.28
C ILE A 12 -22.13 -4.38 -5.27
N ARG A 13 -22.92 -5.45 -5.08
CA ARG A 13 -23.00 -6.59 -6.00
C ARG A 13 -23.60 -6.18 -7.34
N VAL A 14 -24.69 -5.41 -7.33
CA VAL A 14 -25.33 -4.89 -8.55
C VAL A 14 -24.41 -3.91 -9.26
N ALA A 15 -23.73 -3.01 -8.55
CA ALA A 15 -22.77 -2.08 -9.14
C ALA A 15 -21.60 -2.81 -9.83
N ILE A 16 -21.02 -3.83 -9.17
CA ILE A 16 -19.96 -4.66 -9.76
C ILE A 16 -20.49 -5.42 -10.98
N LEU A 17 -21.69 -6.00 -10.89
CA LEU A 17 -22.29 -6.71 -12.02
C LEU A 17 -22.53 -5.78 -13.21
N ALA A 18 -23.10 -4.59 -12.98
CA ALA A 18 -23.34 -3.59 -14.02
C ALA A 18 -22.04 -3.21 -14.74
N LEU A 19 -20.97 -2.91 -13.99
CA LEU A 19 -19.66 -2.61 -14.58
C LEU A 19 -19.07 -3.79 -15.36
N ARG A 20 -19.22 -5.02 -14.85
CA ARG A 20 -18.72 -6.22 -15.53
C ARG A 20 -19.52 -6.59 -16.78
N LEU A 21 -20.79 -6.19 -16.86
CA LEU A 21 -21.65 -6.42 -18.03
C LEU A 21 -21.38 -5.45 -19.18
N VAL A 22 -20.74 -4.30 -18.95
CA VAL A 22 -20.43 -3.31 -20.01
C VAL A 22 -19.69 -3.96 -21.18
N LEU A 23 -18.65 -4.75 -20.91
CA LEU A 23 -17.86 -5.40 -21.96
C LEU A 23 -18.65 -6.44 -22.78
N PRO A 24 -19.26 -7.49 -22.18
CA PRO A 24 -20.00 -8.49 -22.97
C PRO A 24 -21.17 -7.88 -23.73
N LEU A 25 -21.87 -6.88 -23.16
CA LEU A 25 -22.93 -6.16 -23.87
C LEU A 25 -22.37 -5.33 -25.04
N SER A 26 -21.19 -4.73 -24.89
CA SER A 26 -20.51 -4.00 -25.96
C SER A 26 -20.11 -4.93 -27.11
N ILE A 27 -19.52 -6.10 -26.81
CA ILE A 27 -19.17 -7.11 -27.83
C ILE A 27 -20.42 -7.61 -28.54
N PHE A 28 -21.48 -7.90 -27.80
CA PHE A 28 -22.77 -8.30 -28.35
C PHE A 28 -23.32 -7.22 -29.29
N PHE A 29 -23.36 -5.97 -28.85
CA PHE A 29 -23.92 -4.87 -29.65
C PHE A 29 -23.10 -4.59 -30.92
N CYS A 30 -21.77 -4.67 -30.85
CA CYS A 30 -20.89 -4.61 -32.02
C CYS A 30 -21.22 -5.72 -33.02
N SER A 31 -21.39 -6.96 -32.55
CA SER A 31 -21.70 -8.13 -33.38
C SER A 31 -23.09 -8.04 -33.99
N PHE A 32 -24.09 -7.65 -33.19
CA PHE A 32 -25.47 -7.46 -33.62
C PHE A 32 -25.58 -6.37 -34.70
N SER A 33 -24.81 -5.28 -34.56
CA SER A 33 -24.82 -4.16 -35.52
C SER A 33 -24.25 -4.51 -36.90
N ILE A 34 -23.60 -5.68 -37.05
CA ILE A 34 -23.19 -6.24 -38.35
C ILE A 34 -24.41 -6.80 -39.09
N ALA A 35 -25.33 -7.44 -38.36
CA ALA A 35 -26.55 -8.02 -38.93
C ALA A 35 -27.67 -6.96 -39.09
N GLU A 36 -27.81 -6.07 -38.11
CA GLU A 36 -28.82 -5.01 -38.12
C GLU A 36 -28.16 -3.64 -37.93
N HIS A 37 -28.04 -2.89 -39.02
CA HIS A 37 -27.36 -1.59 -39.00
C HIS A 37 -28.11 -0.54 -38.15
N PRO A 38 -27.38 0.29 -37.37
CA PRO A 38 -28.00 1.29 -36.49
C PRO A 38 -28.67 2.42 -37.28
N GLN A 39 -29.99 2.52 -37.15
CA GLN A 39 -30.81 3.46 -37.92
C GLN A 39 -30.88 4.87 -37.29
N THR A 40 -30.78 4.96 -35.95
CA THR A 40 -30.99 6.21 -35.21
C THR A 40 -29.67 6.80 -34.70
N ALA A 41 -29.65 8.11 -34.42
CA ALA A 41 -28.47 8.76 -33.82
C ALA A 41 -28.06 8.10 -32.49
N PHE A 42 -29.05 7.71 -31.67
CA PHE A 42 -28.81 7.01 -30.41
C PHE A 42 -28.17 5.63 -30.60
N THR A 43 -28.67 4.81 -31.53
CA THR A 43 -28.08 3.48 -31.80
C THR A 43 -26.69 3.58 -32.41
N ARG A 44 -26.42 4.62 -33.22
CA ARG A 44 -25.06 4.92 -33.72
C ARG A 44 -24.12 5.32 -32.59
N PHE A 45 -24.58 6.14 -31.64
CA PHE A 45 -23.80 6.49 -30.45
C PHE A 45 -23.49 5.24 -29.61
N LEU A 46 -24.48 4.38 -29.36
CA LEU A 46 -24.28 3.12 -28.65
C LEU A 46 -23.25 2.22 -29.36
N LEU A 47 -23.27 2.17 -30.70
CA LEU A 47 -22.30 1.39 -31.46
C LEU A 47 -20.90 1.98 -31.29
N ALA A 48 -20.75 3.30 -31.42
CA ALA A 48 -19.46 3.96 -31.21
C ALA A 48 -18.89 3.69 -29.80
N TRP A 49 -19.73 3.78 -28.76
CA TRP A 49 -19.32 3.47 -27.40
C TRP A 49 -18.95 1.99 -27.22
N ALA A 50 -19.75 1.08 -27.78
CA ALA A 50 -19.48 -0.36 -27.74
C ALA A 50 -18.17 -0.72 -28.45
N ILE A 51 -17.86 -0.06 -29.56
CA ILE A 51 -16.57 -0.21 -30.27
C ILE A 51 -15.43 0.26 -29.36
N ILE A 52 -15.56 1.42 -28.68
CA ILE A 52 -14.54 1.93 -27.76
C ILE A 52 -14.27 0.95 -26.62
N GLU A 53 -15.32 0.44 -25.95
CA GLU A 53 -15.18 -0.53 -24.86
C GLU A 53 -14.55 -1.85 -25.34
N THR A 54 -14.98 -2.35 -26.51
CA THR A 54 -14.45 -3.59 -27.08
C THR A 54 -12.98 -3.43 -27.49
N ALA A 55 -12.64 -2.33 -28.16
CA ALA A 55 -11.28 -2.01 -28.58
C ALA A 55 -10.37 -1.78 -27.38
N PHE A 56 -10.84 -1.09 -26.34
CA PHE A 56 -10.07 -0.90 -25.11
C PHE A 56 -9.72 -2.23 -24.44
N TRP A 57 -10.71 -3.14 -24.32
CA TRP A 57 -10.44 -4.47 -23.78
C TRP A 57 -9.41 -5.24 -24.62
N LEU A 58 -9.56 -5.25 -25.94
CA LEU A 58 -8.70 -6.01 -26.85
C LEU A 58 -7.28 -5.43 -26.98
N LEU A 59 -7.18 -4.10 -27.10
CA LEU A 59 -5.94 -3.40 -27.46
C LEU A 59 -5.18 -2.83 -26.25
N VAL A 60 -5.85 -2.59 -25.13
CA VAL A 60 -5.22 -2.03 -23.91
C VAL A 60 -5.19 -3.08 -22.81
N PHE A 61 -6.33 -3.63 -22.42
CA PHE A 61 -6.39 -4.52 -21.26
C PHE A 61 -5.67 -5.85 -21.51
N ILE A 62 -5.93 -6.56 -22.61
CA ILE A 62 -5.31 -7.87 -22.88
C ILE A 62 -3.77 -7.78 -22.97
N PRO A 63 -3.17 -6.88 -23.79
CA PRO A 63 -1.72 -6.80 -23.90
C PRO A 63 -1.06 -6.41 -22.58
N ARG A 64 -1.64 -5.45 -21.85
CA ARG A 64 -1.10 -5.04 -20.54
C ARG A 64 -1.25 -6.14 -19.50
N LYS A 65 -2.39 -6.84 -19.45
CA LYS A 65 -2.57 -7.97 -18.53
C LYS A 65 -1.49 -9.03 -18.73
N ARG A 66 -1.08 -9.30 -19.97
CA ARG A 66 0.04 -10.22 -20.28
C ARG A 66 1.38 -9.64 -19.85
N SER A 67 1.68 -8.40 -20.25
CA SER A 67 2.96 -7.74 -19.95
C SER A 67 3.22 -7.59 -18.45
N LEU A 68 2.17 -7.31 -17.66
CA LEU A 68 2.27 -7.08 -16.22
C LEU A 68 2.36 -8.38 -15.40
N GLN A 69 2.41 -9.55 -16.04
CA GLN A 69 2.74 -10.81 -15.35
C GLN A 69 4.25 -11.02 -15.18
N ALA A 70 5.08 -10.23 -15.86
CA ALA A 70 6.54 -10.31 -15.79
C ALA A 70 7.06 -10.41 -14.34
N GLU A 71 8.17 -11.11 -14.14
CA GLU A 71 8.74 -11.36 -12.81
C GLU A 71 9.00 -10.07 -12.03
N ALA A 72 8.88 -10.15 -10.70
CA ALA A 72 9.19 -9.04 -9.83
C ALA A 72 10.70 -8.69 -9.89
N PRO A 73 11.07 -7.40 -9.95
CA PRO A 73 12.46 -6.98 -9.84
C PRO A 73 12.93 -7.11 -8.38
N HIS A 74 13.26 -8.34 -7.96
CA HIS A 74 13.70 -8.63 -6.60
C HIS A 74 15.00 -7.89 -6.27
N PRO A 75 15.06 -7.14 -5.15
CA PRO A 75 16.31 -6.58 -4.66
C PRO A 75 17.26 -7.73 -4.23
N PRO A 76 18.57 -7.45 -4.11
CA PRO A 76 19.49 -8.39 -3.48
C PRO A 76 18.94 -8.83 -2.11
N PRO A 77 18.90 -10.14 -1.81
CA PRO A 77 18.45 -10.59 -0.49
C PRO A 77 19.44 -10.10 0.58
N PRO A 78 18.96 -9.80 1.81
CA PRO A 78 19.84 -9.53 2.95
C PRO A 78 20.81 -10.67 3.17
N ASN A 79 21.92 -10.43 3.86
CA ASN A 79 22.88 -11.49 4.16
C ASN A 79 22.26 -12.53 5.13
N GLN A 80 22.93 -13.67 5.34
CA GLN A 80 22.38 -14.76 6.15
C GLN A 80 22.10 -14.34 7.60
N GLU A 81 22.99 -13.56 8.21
CA GLU A 81 22.84 -13.09 9.59
C GLU A 81 21.61 -12.17 9.72
N GLU A 82 21.47 -11.19 8.83
CA GLU A 82 20.32 -10.29 8.76
C GLU A 82 19.00 -11.06 8.57
N ARG A 83 18.99 -12.10 7.72
CA ARG A 83 17.81 -12.95 7.53
C ARG A 83 17.45 -13.73 8.79
N LYS A 84 18.43 -14.29 9.49
CA LYS A 84 18.23 -14.99 10.77
C LYS A 84 17.72 -14.05 11.86
N GLU A 85 18.30 -12.87 11.98
CA GLU A 85 17.83 -11.84 12.91
C GLU A 85 16.38 -11.45 12.63
N LEU A 86 16.03 -11.23 11.36
CA LEU A 86 14.68 -10.94 10.94
C LEU A 86 13.71 -12.08 11.27
N PHE A 87 14.10 -13.33 11.00
CA PHE A 87 13.30 -14.52 11.32
C PHE A 87 12.99 -14.59 12.82
N TRP A 88 13.99 -14.46 13.69
CA TRP A 88 13.79 -14.53 15.14
C TRP A 88 13.02 -13.33 15.69
N LYS A 89 13.21 -12.14 15.10
CA LYS A 89 12.42 -10.95 15.44
C LYS A 89 10.95 -11.14 15.09
N ILE A 90 10.64 -11.75 13.95
CA ILE A 90 9.27 -12.12 13.55
C ILE A 90 8.71 -13.19 14.47
N TRP A 91 9.47 -14.25 14.72
CA TRP A 91 9.10 -15.39 15.55
C TRP A 91 8.57 -14.94 16.93
N GLY A 92 9.28 -14.00 17.57
CA GLY A 92 8.90 -13.46 18.88
C GLY A 92 7.68 -12.53 18.88
N LYS A 93 7.08 -12.24 17.72
CA LYS A 93 5.95 -11.32 17.57
C LYS A 93 4.72 -11.99 16.94
N ILE A 94 4.69 -13.32 16.86
CA ILE A 94 3.54 -14.09 16.40
C ILE A 94 2.61 -14.41 17.59
N PRO A 95 1.39 -13.84 17.66
CA PRO A 95 0.48 -14.09 18.79
C PRO A 95 -0.18 -15.47 18.72
N GLU A 96 -0.61 -15.90 17.53
CA GLU A 96 -1.33 -17.15 17.29
C GLU A 96 -0.60 -18.00 16.23
N PRO A 97 0.29 -18.93 16.64
CA PRO A 97 1.12 -19.73 15.72
C PRO A 97 0.36 -20.51 14.64
N GLU A 98 -0.69 -21.24 15.01
CA GLU A 98 -1.46 -22.05 14.05
C GLU A 98 -2.24 -21.16 13.08
N GLY A 99 -2.83 -20.06 13.57
CA GLY A 99 -3.49 -19.06 12.74
C GLY A 99 -2.53 -18.39 11.75
N TYR A 100 -1.32 -18.05 12.21
CA TYR A 100 -0.26 -17.48 11.40
C TYR A 100 0.11 -18.39 10.21
N ILE A 101 0.45 -19.65 10.51
CA ILE A 101 0.82 -20.61 9.47
C ILE A 101 -0.38 -20.90 8.56
N SER A 102 -1.55 -21.23 9.11
CA SER A 102 -2.73 -21.57 8.30
C SER A 102 -3.09 -20.44 7.32
N ARG A 103 -3.08 -19.17 7.75
CA ARG A 103 -3.43 -18.03 6.87
C ARG A 103 -2.38 -17.77 5.80
N TRP A 104 -1.08 -17.88 6.11
CA TRP A 104 -0.03 -17.82 5.07
C TRP A 104 -0.16 -18.94 4.05
N PHE A 105 -0.69 -20.10 4.45
CA PHE A 105 -1.04 -21.22 3.57
C PHE A 105 -2.51 -21.23 3.13
N LEU A 106 -3.12 -20.06 2.98
CA LEU A 106 -4.45 -19.87 2.39
C LEU A 106 -5.61 -20.57 3.13
N GLY A 107 -5.47 -20.76 4.44
CA GLY A 107 -6.42 -21.47 5.29
C GLY A 107 -6.24 -23.00 5.27
N ALA A 108 -5.09 -23.50 4.83
CA ALA A 108 -4.78 -24.92 4.86
C ALA A 108 -4.81 -25.48 6.28
N ARG A 109 -5.19 -26.75 6.39
CA ARG A 109 -5.21 -27.48 7.66
C ARG A 109 -3.78 -27.84 8.06
N SER A 110 -3.55 -27.98 9.37
CA SER A 110 -2.23 -28.28 9.96
C SER A 110 -1.52 -29.48 9.34
N HIS A 111 -2.24 -30.55 8.97
CA HIS A 111 -1.68 -31.77 8.36
C HIS A 111 -1.40 -31.67 6.86
N GLU A 112 -1.92 -30.63 6.19
CA GLU A 112 -1.67 -30.38 4.76
C GLU A 112 -0.36 -29.63 4.54
N ILE A 113 0.19 -29.02 5.60
CA ILE A 113 1.41 -28.23 5.59
C ILE A 113 2.55 -29.12 6.10
N ARG A 114 3.50 -29.42 5.22
CA ARG A 114 4.68 -30.25 5.52
C ARG A 114 5.97 -29.45 5.40
N ARG A 115 7.10 -30.06 5.78
CA ARG A 115 8.41 -29.36 5.85
C ARG A 115 8.75 -28.64 4.55
N GLU A 116 8.55 -29.28 3.39
CA GLU A 116 8.87 -28.68 2.09
C GLU A 116 8.01 -27.45 1.76
N ASN A 117 6.75 -27.42 2.22
CA ASN A 117 5.88 -26.25 2.02
C ASN A 117 6.40 -25.04 2.84
N VAL A 118 6.91 -25.30 4.06
CA VAL A 118 7.48 -24.27 4.93
C VAL A 118 8.82 -23.77 4.40
N LYS A 119 9.70 -24.67 3.92
CA LYS A 119 10.94 -24.30 3.22
C LYS A 119 10.66 -23.40 2.01
N GLU A 120 9.70 -23.79 1.18
CA GLU A 120 9.27 -23.00 0.01
C GLU A 120 8.77 -21.60 0.40
N PHE A 121 8.00 -21.51 1.49
CA PHE A 121 7.55 -20.22 2.02
C PHE A 121 8.72 -19.33 2.43
N PHE A 122 9.66 -19.80 3.25
CA PHE A 122 10.78 -18.97 3.71
C PHE A 122 11.81 -18.66 2.61
N ARG A 123 11.98 -19.57 1.64
CA ARG A 123 12.79 -19.32 0.45
C ARG A 123 12.24 -18.13 -0.36
N TRP A 124 10.93 -18.00 -0.47
CA TRP A 124 10.32 -16.79 -1.03
C TRP A 124 10.42 -15.60 -0.07
N ALA A 125 10.02 -15.78 1.18
CA ALA A 125 9.77 -14.71 2.12
C ALA A 125 11.06 -13.98 2.56
N LEU A 126 12.16 -14.71 2.76
CA LEU A 126 13.43 -14.19 3.27
C LEU A 126 14.55 -14.18 2.22
N LEU A 127 14.57 -15.15 1.29
CA LEU A 127 15.62 -15.26 0.27
C LEU A 127 15.21 -14.64 -1.08
N TYR A 128 13.96 -14.21 -1.23
CA TYR A 128 13.43 -13.57 -2.46
C TYR A 128 13.59 -14.45 -3.72
N LYS A 129 13.58 -15.78 -3.55
CA LYS A 129 13.67 -16.74 -4.66
C LYS A 129 12.31 -17.36 -4.96
N GLY A 130 11.94 -17.38 -6.25
CA GLY A 130 10.76 -18.08 -6.77
C GLY A 130 11.10 -19.39 -7.49
N ASP A 131 10.06 -20.17 -7.81
CA ASP A 131 10.18 -21.53 -8.36
C ASP A 131 11.00 -21.58 -9.67
N GLU A 132 10.83 -20.60 -10.56
CA GLU A 132 11.57 -20.57 -11.84
C GLU A 132 13.06 -20.32 -11.70
N LYS A 133 13.51 -19.58 -10.68
CA LYS A 133 14.96 -19.37 -10.44
C LYS A 133 15.61 -20.65 -9.94
N VAL A 134 14.87 -21.46 -9.18
CA VAL A 134 15.30 -22.79 -8.74
C VAL A 134 15.35 -23.74 -9.93
N GLU A 135 14.33 -23.74 -10.80
CA GLU A 135 14.31 -24.60 -11.99
C GLU A 135 15.33 -24.18 -13.06
N LYS A 136 15.53 -22.88 -13.31
CA LYS A 136 16.56 -22.38 -14.23
C LYS A 136 17.96 -22.71 -13.69
N LYS A 137 18.23 -22.46 -12.40
CA LYS A 137 19.50 -22.85 -11.76
C LYS A 137 19.71 -24.36 -11.82
N ALA A 138 18.69 -25.18 -11.53
CA ALA A 138 18.79 -26.63 -11.62
C ALA A 138 19.01 -27.13 -13.07
N ARG A 139 18.41 -26.48 -14.07
CA ARG A 139 18.63 -26.80 -15.50
C ARG A 139 20.01 -26.36 -15.98
N THR A 140 20.51 -25.22 -15.53
CA THR A 140 21.87 -24.74 -15.81
C THR A 140 22.91 -25.65 -15.14
N GLU A 141 22.74 -25.98 -13.85
CA GLU A 141 23.58 -26.96 -13.13
C GLU A 141 23.56 -28.35 -13.80
N ALA A 142 22.39 -28.80 -14.28
CA ALA A 142 22.28 -30.08 -14.98
C ALA A 142 22.85 -30.05 -16.41
N ALA A 143 22.88 -28.89 -17.07
CA ALA A 143 23.46 -28.71 -18.40
C ALA A 143 25.00 -28.52 -18.34
N GLU A 144 25.52 -27.95 -17.25
CA GLU A 144 26.95 -27.81 -16.97
C GLU A 144 27.56 -29.11 -16.42
N GLY A 145 26.73 -30.04 -15.92
CA GLY A 145 27.13 -31.36 -15.41
C GLY A 145 27.64 -32.37 -16.45
N GLU A 146 27.82 -32.00 -17.72
CA GLU A 146 28.45 -32.84 -18.77
C GLU A 146 29.90 -32.43 -19.12
N GLN A 147 30.48 -31.43 -18.45
CA GLN A 147 31.92 -31.16 -18.53
C GLN A 147 32.58 -31.32 -17.17
N GLU A 148 33.19 -32.49 -16.95
CA GLU A 148 34.18 -32.68 -15.89
C GLU A 148 35.36 -31.72 -16.13
N SER A 149 35.32 -30.58 -15.45
CA SER A 149 36.53 -29.85 -15.06
C SER A 149 36.37 -29.35 -13.64
N ILE A 150 37.36 -29.71 -12.84
CA ILE A 150 37.55 -29.42 -11.42
C ILE A 150 37.60 -27.90 -11.22
N GLU A 151 36.46 -27.27 -10.93
CA GLU A 151 36.38 -26.07 -10.12
C GLU A 151 35.72 -26.45 -8.79
N VAL A 152 36.49 -26.29 -7.73
CA VAL A 152 36.20 -26.76 -6.37
C VAL A 152 35.33 -25.70 -5.66
N ASP A 153 34.21 -26.17 -5.11
CA ASP A 153 33.60 -25.78 -3.81
C ASP A 153 32.50 -24.70 -3.69
N ASP A 154 32.42 -23.65 -4.52
CA ASP A 154 31.52 -22.53 -4.14
C ASP A 154 30.01 -22.79 -4.39
N GLY A 155 29.64 -23.52 -5.44
CA GLY A 155 28.24 -23.71 -5.84
C GLY A 155 27.46 -24.75 -5.02
N VAL A 156 28.15 -25.81 -4.57
CA VAL A 156 27.57 -26.91 -3.78
C VAL A 156 27.48 -26.51 -2.30
N SER A 157 28.50 -25.83 -1.76
CA SER A 157 28.47 -25.26 -0.40
C SER A 157 27.30 -24.29 -0.24
N SER A 158 27.13 -23.39 -1.22
CA SER A 158 26.02 -22.42 -1.28
C SER A 158 24.62 -23.05 -1.17
N LYS A 159 24.39 -24.21 -1.78
CA LYS A 159 23.07 -24.87 -1.80
C LYS A 159 22.83 -25.66 -0.52
N ALA A 160 23.87 -26.30 0.01
CA ALA A 160 23.82 -26.99 1.29
C ALA A 160 23.60 -26.00 2.45
N GLU A 161 24.24 -24.83 2.40
CA GLU A 161 24.04 -23.73 3.36
C GLU A 161 22.60 -23.20 3.32
N GLU A 162 22.04 -22.98 2.12
CA GLU A 162 20.64 -22.57 1.97
C GLU A 162 19.68 -23.62 2.55
N GLU A 163 19.88 -24.90 2.23
CA GLU A 163 19.03 -25.96 2.79
C GLU A 163 19.14 -26.06 4.31
N SER A 164 20.35 -25.93 4.86
CA SER A 164 20.59 -25.92 6.30
C SER A 164 19.88 -24.74 6.97
N GLU A 165 19.93 -23.55 6.38
CA GLU A 165 19.22 -22.36 6.89
C GLU A 165 17.70 -22.53 6.83
N LEU A 166 17.16 -23.10 5.75
CA LEU A 166 15.74 -23.36 5.62
C LEU A 166 15.27 -24.44 6.62
N ASP A 167 16.08 -25.47 6.88
CA ASP A 167 15.80 -26.45 7.92
C ASP A 167 15.75 -25.82 9.33
N GLU A 168 16.65 -24.88 9.63
CA GLU A 168 16.62 -24.09 10.86
C GLU A 168 15.29 -23.32 11.00
N TYR A 169 14.82 -22.68 9.93
CA TYR A 169 13.53 -21.99 9.94
C TYR A 169 12.34 -22.93 10.13
N VAL A 170 12.35 -24.11 9.50
CA VAL A 170 11.31 -25.13 9.71
C VAL A 170 11.30 -25.57 11.17
N ASP A 171 12.46 -25.79 11.78
CA ASP A 171 12.58 -26.21 13.18
C ASP A 171 12.15 -25.11 14.14
N GLY A 172 12.44 -23.85 13.81
CA GLY A 172 11.89 -22.68 14.49
C GLY A 172 10.36 -22.64 14.44
N VAL A 173 9.74 -22.95 13.30
CA VAL A 173 8.28 -23.07 13.19
C VAL A 173 7.73 -24.26 13.98
N GLN A 174 8.40 -25.43 13.98
CA GLN A 174 7.98 -26.56 14.82
C GLN A 174 7.96 -26.19 16.30
N THR A 175 8.99 -25.48 16.75
CA THR A 175 9.09 -24.96 18.11
C THR A 175 7.95 -23.98 18.42
N LEU A 176 7.66 -23.08 17.48
CA LEU A 176 6.57 -22.12 17.60
C LEU A 176 5.19 -22.80 17.74
N LEU A 177 4.96 -23.85 16.97
CA LEU A 177 3.70 -24.60 16.94
C LEU A 177 3.56 -25.59 18.11
N GLY A 178 4.67 -25.95 18.77
CA GLY A 178 4.68 -26.99 19.80
C GLY A 178 4.39 -28.40 19.24
N ARG A 179 4.57 -28.62 17.94
CA ARG A 179 4.36 -29.92 17.27
C ARG A 179 5.34 -30.16 16.15
N ARG A 180 5.52 -31.45 15.82
CA ARG A 180 6.31 -31.87 14.65
C ARG A 180 5.55 -31.57 13.35
N ILE A 181 6.28 -31.13 12.34
CA ILE A 181 5.79 -30.99 10.97
C ILE A 181 6.23 -32.24 10.19
N GLU A 182 5.27 -32.91 9.55
CA GLU A 182 5.53 -34.15 8.82
C GLU A 182 6.52 -33.94 7.65
N PRO A 183 7.38 -34.92 7.36
CA PRO A 183 8.35 -34.84 6.28
C PRO A 183 7.68 -34.87 4.89
N GLY A 184 8.42 -34.36 3.90
CA GLY A 184 8.01 -34.32 2.50
C GLY A 184 7.13 -33.11 2.16
N ARG A 185 6.48 -33.18 0.99
CA ARG A 185 5.65 -32.11 0.44
C ARG A 185 4.17 -32.42 0.61
N GLY A 186 3.43 -31.51 1.24
CA GLY A 186 1.99 -31.55 1.38
C GLY A 186 1.27 -30.79 0.26
N PRO A 187 -0.08 -30.91 0.17
CA PRO A 187 -0.87 -30.26 -0.88
C PRO A 187 -1.07 -28.75 -0.68
N ALA A 188 -0.70 -28.19 0.48
CA ALA A 188 -0.88 -26.77 0.77
C ALA A 188 -0.02 -25.87 -0.13
N LYS A 189 -0.56 -24.67 -0.45
CA LYS A 189 0.16 -23.61 -1.16
C LYS A 189 0.26 -22.38 -0.28
N SER A 190 1.45 -21.80 -0.20
CA SER A 190 1.66 -20.52 0.47
C SER A 190 1.26 -19.35 -0.43
N LEU A 191 0.84 -18.25 0.19
CA LEU A 191 0.67 -16.95 -0.47
C LEU A 191 2.05 -16.31 -0.68
N ARG A 192 2.42 -16.08 -1.94
CA ARG A 192 3.74 -15.54 -2.32
C ARG A 192 3.59 -14.35 -3.27
N LEU A 193 3.35 -13.16 -2.71
CA LEU A 193 2.95 -11.95 -3.45
C LEU A 193 3.80 -11.65 -4.69
N THR A 194 5.14 -11.70 -4.55
CA THR A 194 6.08 -11.29 -5.61
C THR A 194 6.33 -12.34 -6.71
N VAL A 195 5.79 -13.55 -6.54
CA VAL A 195 6.00 -14.68 -7.47
C VAL A 195 4.68 -15.20 -8.02
N ASP A 196 3.61 -15.18 -7.22
CA ASP A 196 2.28 -15.63 -7.64
C ASP A 196 1.71 -14.77 -8.80
N GLU A 197 0.70 -15.31 -9.49
CA GLU A 197 0.00 -14.62 -10.57
C GLU A 197 -0.57 -13.27 -10.11
N VAL A 198 -0.38 -12.22 -10.93
CA VAL A 198 -1.00 -10.93 -10.68
C VAL A 198 -2.50 -11.01 -10.96
N LYS A 199 -3.30 -11.08 -9.89
CA LYS A 199 -4.76 -11.16 -9.95
C LYS A 199 -5.39 -9.81 -10.29
N MET A 200 -5.62 -9.56 -11.57
CA MET A 200 -6.29 -8.35 -12.07
C MET A 200 -7.58 -8.65 -12.84
N LEU A 201 -8.57 -7.76 -12.70
CA LEU A 201 -9.84 -7.82 -13.41
C LEU A 201 -9.95 -6.65 -14.40
N HIS A 202 -10.65 -6.86 -15.52
CA HIS A 202 -10.97 -5.78 -16.45
C HIS A 202 -11.84 -4.71 -15.80
N ARG A 203 -11.53 -3.43 -16.07
CA ARG A 203 -12.42 -2.30 -15.80
C ARG A 203 -12.81 -1.68 -17.15
N PRO A 204 -14.12 -1.49 -17.41
CA PRO A 204 -14.56 -0.83 -18.64
C PRO A 204 -14.05 0.61 -18.70
N VAL A 205 -14.00 1.18 -19.90
CA VAL A 205 -13.69 2.61 -20.12
C VAL A 205 -14.62 3.48 -19.27
N LEU A 206 -15.89 3.10 -19.12
CA LEU A 206 -16.84 3.75 -18.23
C LEU A 206 -16.30 3.95 -16.80
N TRP A 207 -15.62 2.96 -16.22
CA TRP A 207 -15.04 3.08 -14.88
C TRP A 207 -13.93 4.14 -14.85
N TYR A 208 -13.05 4.14 -15.85
CA TYR A 208 -11.99 5.15 -15.95
C TYR A 208 -12.57 6.55 -16.20
N MET A 209 -13.70 6.69 -16.90
CA MET A 209 -14.39 7.98 -17.01
C MET A 209 -14.94 8.47 -15.66
N ILE A 210 -15.45 7.57 -14.81
CA ILE A 210 -15.86 7.91 -13.44
C ILE A 210 -14.63 8.36 -12.63
N VAL A 211 -13.50 7.65 -12.74
CA VAL A 211 -12.24 8.04 -12.08
C VAL A 211 -11.79 9.43 -12.51
N MET A 212 -11.83 9.73 -13.82
CA MET A 212 -11.50 11.04 -14.37
C MET A 212 -12.41 12.14 -13.83
N MET A 213 -13.71 11.89 -13.76
CA MET A 213 -14.69 12.84 -13.26
C MET A 213 -14.44 13.16 -11.78
N VAL A 214 -14.27 12.14 -10.93
CA VAL A 214 -14.02 12.33 -9.49
C VAL A 214 -12.69 13.05 -9.24
N ASP A 215 -11.62 12.69 -9.96
CA ASP A 215 -10.34 13.41 -9.91
C ASP A 215 -10.49 14.88 -10.31
N THR A 216 -11.24 15.17 -11.38
CA THR A 216 -11.45 16.54 -11.86
C THR A 216 -12.24 17.37 -10.85
N LEU A 217 -13.30 16.80 -10.25
CA LEU A 217 -14.07 17.46 -9.19
C LEU A 217 -13.22 17.69 -7.94
N THR A 218 -12.39 16.72 -7.57
CA THR A 218 -11.45 16.83 -6.45
C THR A 218 -10.43 17.92 -6.71
N ALA A 219 -9.87 17.97 -7.92
CA ALA A 219 -8.91 18.99 -8.32
C ALA A 219 -9.53 20.39 -8.30
N ALA A 220 -10.76 20.55 -8.79
CA ALA A 220 -11.49 21.81 -8.72
C ALA A 220 -11.71 22.24 -7.26
N TYR A 221 -12.12 21.30 -6.39
CA TYR A 221 -12.30 21.55 -4.96
C TYR A 221 -10.99 21.98 -4.27
N LEU A 222 -9.90 21.25 -4.49
CA LEU A 222 -8.58 21.59 -3.93
C LEU A 222 -8.10 22.96 -4.44
N ARG A 223 -8.27 23.24 -5.73
CA ARG A 223 -7.89 24.53 -6.33
C ARG A 223 -8.70 25.70 -5.77
N PHE A 224 -10.00 25.49 -5.54
CA PHE A 224 -10.88 26.46 -4.89
C PHE A 224 -10.43 26.75 -3.45
N HIS A 225 -9.92 25.73 -2.75
CA HIS A 225 -9.39 25.86 -1.40
C HIS A 225 -7.89 26.19 -1.33
N GLY A 226 -7.32 26.81 -2.37
CA GLY A 226 -5.97 27.38 -2.33
C GLY A 226 -4.82 26.41 -2.59
N PHE A 227 -5.11 25.15 -2.95
CA PHE A 227 -4.07 24.23 -3.37
C PHE A 227 -3.66 24.46 -4.84
N GLN A 228 -2.37 24.26 -5.09
CA GLN A 228 -1.73 24.37 -6.40
C GLN A 228 -1.26 22.98 -6.84
N LEU A 229 -1.70 22.53 -8.01
CA LEU A 229 -1.21 21.28 -8.59
C LEU A 229 0.17 21.50 -9.23
N TYR A 230 1.17 20.75 -8.79
CA TYR A 230 2.46 20.62 -9.45
C TYR A 230 2.46 19.32 -10.25
N ARG A 231 2.41 19.46 -11.58
CA ARG A 231 2.35 18.29 -12.48
C ARG A 231 3.73 17.85 -12.92
N THR A 232 3.85 16.59 -13.33
CA THR A 232 5.01 16.09 -14.06
C THR A 232 5.09 16.70 -15.46
N HIS A 233 6.21 16.47 -16.16
CA HIS A 233 6.37 16.90 -17.55
C HIS A 233 5.23 16.38 -18.44
N VAL A 234 4.85 17.17 -19.46
CA VAL A 234 3.64 16.93 -20.30
C VAL A 234 3.60 15.50 -20.84
N LYS A 235 4.73 14.98 -21.34
CA LYS A 235 4.82 13.61 -21.86
C LYS A 235 4.39 12.55 -20.84
N LYS A 236 4.81 12.72 -19.58
CA LYS A 236 4.47 11.82 -18.47
C LYS A 236 3.02 12.04 -18.01
N ALA A 237 2.59 13.29 -17.91
CA ALA A 237 1.20 13.59 -17.55
C ALA A 237 0.20 13.01 -18.56
N LEU A 238 0.55 12.97 -19.86
CA LEU A 238 -0.25 12.38 -20.93
C LEU A 238 -0.16 10.84 -21.01
N SER A 239 0.83 10.20 -20.38
CA SER A 239 0.89 8.72 -20.32
C SER A 239 -0.04 8.12 -19.26
N ILE A 240 -0.64 8.96 -18.42
CA ILE A 240 -1.59 8.55 -17.38
C ILE A 240 -2.99 8.45 -17.98
N PHE A 241 -3.61 7.28 -17.88
CA PHE A 241 -4.99 7.04 -18.29
C PHE A 241 -5.88 6.71 -17.08
N PRO A 242 -7.06 7.34 -16.93
CA PRO A 242 -7.59 8.42 -17.76
C PRO A 242 -6.75 9.72 -17.63
N PRO A 243 -6.75 10.60 -18.64
CA PRO A 243 -6.03 11.88 -18.57
C PRO A 243 -6.46 12.72 -17.36
N ARG A 244 -5.51 13.41 -16.74
CA ARG A 244 -5.79 14.33 -15.63
C ARG A 244 -6.10 15.72 -16.16
N VAL A 245 -7.39 16.06 -16.27
CA VAL A 245 -7.86 17.36 -16.80
C VAL A 245 -7.17 18.54 -16.11
N ALA A 246 -7.01 18.50 -14.78
CA ALA A 246 -6.33 19.54 -14.01
C ALA A 246 -4.88 19.81 -14.43
N SER A 247 -4.20 18.81 -15.00
CA SER A 247 -2.82 18.96 -15.49
C SER A 247 -2.74 19.88 -16.71
N LEU A 248 -3.82 20.09 -17.45
CA LEU A 248 -3.85 21.01 -18.59
C LEU A 248 -3.92 22.48 -18.16
N PHE A 249 -4.37 22.75 -16.94
CA PHE A 249 -4.63 24.11 -16.45
C PHE A 249 -3.56 24.64 -15.51
N THR A 250 -2.68 23.78 -14.99
CA THR A 250 -1.57 24.23 -14.12
C THR A 250 -0.34 24.60 -14.93
N ARG A 251 0.32 25.69 -14.50
CA ARG A 251 1.64 26.12 -14.99
C ARG A 251 2.78 25.63 -14.09
N HIS A 252 2.48 25.08 -12.91
CA HIS A 252 3.49 24.61 -11.98
C HIS A 252 3.98 23.22 -12.39
N ILE A 253 5.30 23.10 -12.52
CA ILE A 253 5.98 21.85 -12.85
C ILE A 253 6.64 21.32 -11.58
N SER A 254 6.43 20.05 -11.30
CA SER A 254 7.07 19.34 -10.20
C SER A 254 8.58 19.28 -10.41
N PRO A 255 9.42 19.57 -9.39
CA PRO A 255 10.86 19.28 -9.45
C PRO A 255 11.14 17.78 -9.48
N ALA A 256 10.18 16.95 -9.06
CA ALA A 256 10.22 15.51 -9.12
C ALA A 256 9.68 15.04 -10.50
N PRO A 257 10.50 14.38 -11.33
CA PRO A 257 10.12 14.05 -12.71
C PRO A 257 8.90 13.12 -12.83
N GLU A 258 8.70 12.22 -11.86
CA GLU A 258 7.69 11.16 -11.91
C GLU A 258 6.55 11.35 -10.90
N LEU A 259 6.71 12.25 -9.91
CA LEU A 259 5.70 12.53 -8.90
C LEU A 259 5.01 13.87 -9.15
N SER A 260 3.68 13.84 -9.21
CA SER A 260 2.83 15.01 -9.07
C SER A 260 2.40 15.19 -7.62
N TYR A 261 2.16 16.43 -7.20
CA TYR A 261 1.66 16.72 -5.85
C TYR A 261 0.79 17.97 -5.85
N TRP A 262 -0.04 18.09 -4.82
CA TRP A 262 -0.78 19.31 -4.51
C TRP A 262 -0.09 20.05 -3.37
N TYR A 263 0.02 21.36 -3.51
CA TYR A 263 0.64 22.22 -2.50
C TYR A 263 -0.32 23.33 -2.07
N ARG A 264 -0.64 23.37 -0.78
CA ARG A 264 -1.18 24.58 -0.16
C ARG A 264 0.00 25.40 0.39
N PRO A 265 0.15 26.67 -0.02
CA PRO A 265 1.24 27.52 0.46
C PRO A 265 1.36 27.55 1.99
N HIS A 266 2.60 27.46 2.47
CA HIS A 266 2.91 27.67 3.87
C HIS A 266 3.19 29.15 4.12
N THR A 267 2.43 29.78 5.01
CA THR A 267 2.63 31.20 5.37
C THR A 267 2.87 31.40 6.86
N SER A 268 2.67 30.36 7.67
CA SER A 268 3.07 30.33 9.07
C SER A 268 4.57 30.61 9.24
N LYS A 269 4.90 31.39 10.28
CA LYS A 269 6.29 31.74 10.61
C LYS A 269 6.87 30.86 11.71
N THR A 270 6.00 30.37 12.59
CA THR A 270 6.41 29.63 13.80
C THR A 270 6.15 28.13 13.73
N ARG A 271 5.34 27.65 12.76
CA ARG A 271 4.93 26.25 12.67
C ARG A 271 5.55 25.52 11.49
N LEU A 272 5.54 24.19 11.55
CA LEU A 272 6.05 23.31 10.49
C LEU A 272 5.00 23.08 9.40
N PRO A 273 5.40 22.87 8.13
CA PRO A 273 4.51 22.41 7.08
C PRO A 273 4.27 20.90 7.18
N ILE A 274 3.20 20.43 6.54
CA ILE A 274 2.77 19.03 6.54
C ILE A 274 3.13 18.37 5.21
N LEU A 275 3.79 17.21 5.26
CA LEU A 275 3.90 16.26 4.15
C LEU A 275 2.84 15.17 4.32
N PHE A 276 1.93 15.05 3.35
CA PHE A 276 0.89 14.04 3.33
C PHE A 276 1.11 12.99 2.23
N ILE A 277 0.99 11.71 2.60
CA ILE A 277 1.12 10.56 1.69
C ILE A 277 -0.13 9.69 1.75
N HIS A 278 -0.80 9.54 0.61
CA HIS A 278 -2.09 8.84 0.55
C HIS A 278 -1.96 7.31 0.45
N GLY A 279 -3.06 6.63 0.81
CA GLY A 279 -3.24 5.19 0.61
C GLY A 279 -3.85 4.84 -0.75
N ILE A 280 -3.99 3.54 -1.03
CA ILE A 280 -4.64 3.04 -2.25
C ILE A 280 -6.07 3.57 -2.35
N GLY A 281 -6.45 4.12 -3.51
CA GLY A 281 -7.76 4.74 -3.66
C GLY A 281 -7.89 5.55 -4.95
N ILE A 282 -8.87 6.45 -4.99
CA ILE A 282 -9.09 7.36 -6.12
C ILE A 282 -8.31 8.69 -5.91
N GLY A 283 -6.99 8.56 -5.73
CA GLY A 283 -6.10 9.68 -5.43
C GLY A 283 -6.46 10.41 -4.14
N LEU A 284 -6.47 11.74 -4.17
CA LEU A 284 -6.68 12.58 -2.97
C LEU A 284 -8.14 12.80 -2.56
N TYR A 285 -9.11 12.28 -3.32
CA TYR A 285 -10.54 12.50 -3.05
C TYR A 285 -10.95 12.24 -1.58
N PRO A 286 -10.58 11.10 -0.96
CA PRO A 286 -11.00 10.79 0.41
C PRO A 286 -10.52 11.81 1.46
N TYR A 287 -9.43 12.52 1.17
CA TYR A 287 -8.77 13.42 2.13
C TYR A 287 -9.08 14.90 1.87
N SER A 288 -9.78 15.23 0.77
CA SER A 288 -10.04 16.60 0.35
C SER A 288 -10.63 17.48 1.45
N LYS A 289 -11.67 17.02 2.17
CA LYS A 289 -12.26 17.74 3.31
C LYS A 289 -11.32 17.82 4.51
N PHE A 290 -10.54 16.78 4.77
CA PHE A 290 -9.59 16.76 5.87
C PHE A 290 -8.53 17.86 5.68
N PHE A 291 -7.98 17.98 4.47
CA PHE A 291 -7.01 19.02 4.15
C PHE A 291 -7.52 20.44 4.37
N THR A 292 -8.78 20.71 4.01
CA THR A 292 -9.37 22.05 4.19
C THR A 292 -9.70 22.32 5.65
N GLU A 293 -10.16 21.29 6.38
CA GLU A 293 -10.50 21.38 7.80
C GLU A 293 -9.27 21.65 8.68
N ILE A 294 -8.05 21.25 8.29
CA ILE A 294 -6.80 21.55 9.02
C ILE A 294 -6.63 23.04 9.26
N ASN A 295 -6.71 23.89 8.23
CA ASN A 295 -6.56 25.35 8.39
C ASN A 295 -7.88 26.06 8.76
N LYS A 296 -9.04 25.54 8.34
CA LYS A 296 -10.33 26.22 8.54
C LYS A 296 -10.69 26.45 10.01
N HIS A 297 -10.30 25.54 10.89
CA HIS A 297 -10.60 25.59 12.33
C HIS A 297 -9.33 25.78 13.16
N ASP A 298 -8.29 26.34 12.56
CA ASP A 298 -7.03 26.61 13.22
C ASP A 298 -7.10 27.94 14.00
N PRO A 299 -7.00 27.91 15.34
CA PRO A 299 -7.11 29.13 16.15
C PRO A 299 -5.92 30.07 15.97
N LEU A 300 -4.75 29.56 15.58
CA LEU A 300 -3.53 30.35 15.39
C LEU A 300 -3.43 30.95 13.98
N GLY A 301 -4.26 30.47 13.05
CA GLY A 301 -4.27 30.87 11.65
C GLY A 301 -4.29 32.39 11.41
N PRO A 302 -5.22 33.15 12.05
CA PRO A 302 -5.32 34.60 11.85
C PRO A 302 -4.07 35.40 12.25
N ALA A 303 -3.30 34.92 13.24
CA ALA A 303 -2.15 35.63 13.78
C ALA A 303 -0.83 35.19 13.14
N ASP A 304 -0.67 33.89 12.91
CA ASP A 304 0.61 33.32 12.49
C ASP A 304 0.64 32.96 10.99
N GLY A 305 -0.51 32.75 10.35
CA GLY A 305 -0.61 32.35 8.94
C GLY A 305 -1.12 30.92 8.77
N GLU A 306 -1.07 30.39 7.55
CA GLU A 306 -1.58 29.06 7.24
C GLU A 306 -0.49 27.98 7.29
N ILE A 307 -0.89 26.80 7.76
CA ILE A 307 -0.10 25.57 7.72
C ILE A 307 -0.07 25.08 6.27
N GLY A 308 1.12 24.97 5.70
CA GLY A 308 1.30 24.47 4.34
C GLY A 308 1.12 22.96 4.28
N ILE A 309 0.59 22.46 3.17
CA ILE A 309 0.33 21.02 2.99
C ILE A 309 0.86 20.60 1.63
N LEU A 310 1.83 19.68 1.62
CA LEU A 310 2.30 18.95 0.45
C LEU A 310 1.64 17.58 0.40
N ALA A 311 0.67 17.39 -0.49
CA ALA A 311 0.03 16.09 -0.70
C ALA A 311 0.58 15.42 -1.96
N VAL A 312 1.47 14.44 -1.77
CA VAL A 312 2.12 13.68 -2.85
C VAL A 312 1.13 12.68 -3.42
N GLU A 313 1.08 12.56 -4.75
CA GLU A 313 0.21 11.60 -5.43
C GLU A 313 0.98 10.47 -6.13
N LEU A 314 0.68 9.24 -5.74
CA LEU A 314 1.21 8.01 -6.30
C LEU A 314 0.21 7.45 -7.31
N MET A 315 0.43 7.77 -8.60
CA MET A 315 -0.48 7.38 -9.68
C MET A 315 -0.77 5.87 -9.78
N PRO A 316 0.21 4.95 -9.59
CA PRO A 316 -0.03 3.51 -9.74
C PRO A 316 -1.01 2.92 -8.71
N ILE A 317 -1.21 3.60 -7.57
CA ILE A 317 -2.18 3.21 -6.54
C ILE A 317 -3.43 4.09 -6.54
N SER A 318 -3.61 4.90 -7.59
CA SER A 318 -4.69 5.89 -7.74
C SER A 318 -5.81 5.46 -8.71
N PHE A 319 -5.98 4.15 -8.95
CA PHE A 319 -6.93 3.55 -9.90
C PHE A 319 -6.77 4.05 -11.34
N ARG A 320 -5.52 4.15 -11.78
CA ARG A 320 -5.12 4.64 -13.10
C ARG A 320 -4.28 3.61 -13.82
N ILE A 321 -4.34 3.61 -15.14
CA ILE A 321 -3.37 2.93 -15.99
C ILE A 321 -2.20 3.90 -16.19
N THR A 322 -1.02 3.47 -15.77
CA THR A 322 0.20 4.28 -15.76
C THR A 322 1.42 3.36 -15.84
N ASP A 323 2.62 3.92 -15.80
CA ASP A 323 3.85 3.18 -15.56
C ASP A 323 3.88 2.55 -14.16
N ARG A 324 4.80 1.61 -13.94
CA ARG A 324 4.98 0.93 -12.65
C ARG A 324 5.29 1.91 -11.51
N ILE A 325 5.06 1.47 -10.28
CA ILE A 325 5.54 2.22 -9.11
C ILE A 325 7.07 2.28 -9.11
N LEU A 326 7.58 3.40 -8.61
CA LEU A 326 9.00 3.62 -8.40
C LEU A 326 9.49 2.74 -7.24
N ASP A 327 10.78 2.43 -7.24
CA ASP A 327 11.43 1.83 -6.09
C ASP A 327 11.53 2.83 -4.92
N SER A 328 11.88 2.32 -3.74
CA SER A 328 11.93 3.10 -2.51
C SER A 328 12.95 4.25 -2.57
N ASP A 329 14.15 4.00 -3.13
CA ASP A 329 15.19 5.03 -3.28
C ASP A 329 14.70 6.20 -4.13
N GLU A 330 14.10 5.91 -5.28
CA GLU A 330 13.62 6.93 -6.20
C GLU A 330 12.42 7.70 -5.64
N ILE A 331 11.53 7.05 -4.87
CA ILE A 331 10.47 7.75 -4.11
C ILE A 331 11.08 8.72 -3.11
N CYS A 332 12.04 8.27 -2.28
CA CYS A 332 12.70 9.10 -1.27
C CYS A 332 13.43 10.29 -1.92
N ARG A 333 14.17 10.02 -3.00
CA ARG A 333 14.86 11.05 -3.79
C ARG A 333 13.91 12.10 -4.35
N GLN A 334 12.78 11.69 -4.92
CA GLN A 334 11.82 12.63 -5.49
C GLN A 334 11.06 13.43 -4.43
N ILE A 335 10.73 12.83 -3.29
CA ILE A 335 10.14 13.55 -2.16
C ILE A 335 11.16 14.57 -1.60
N HIS A 336 12.44 14.19 -1.48
CA HIS A 336 13.50 15.12 -1.09
C HIS A 336 13.59 16.33 -2.04
N LEU A 337 13.53 16.12 -3.36
CA LEU A 337 13.50 17.22 -4.34
C LEU A 337 12.29 18.15 -4.17
N ILE A 338 11.12 17.59 -3.85
CA ILE A 338 9.92 18.37 -3.57
C ILE A 338 10.12 19.22 -2.30
N LEU A 339 10.62 18.63 -1.21
CA LEU A 339 10.89 19.36 0.03
C LEU A 339 11.92 20.48 -0.17
N ALA A 340 13.03 20.19 -0.86
CA ALA A 340 14.07 21.17 -1.17
C ALA A 340 13.54 22.33 -2.02
N ARG A 341 12.66 22.06 -2.99
CA ARG A 341 12.05 23.10 -3.84
C ARG A 341 11.22 24.12 -3.06
N HIS A 342 10.63 23.71 -1.95
CA HIS A 342 9.84 24.57 -1.05
C HIS A 342 10.63 25.08 0.15
N GLY A 343 11.91 24.73 0.28
CA GLY A 343 12.76 25.14 1.40
C GLY A 343 12.35 24.50 2.73
N PHE A 344 11.79 23.28 2.70
CA PHE A 344 11.34 22.59 3.91
C PHE A 344 12.42 21.66 4.45
N ASP A 345 13.08 22.10 5.52
CA ASP A 345 14.10 21.31 6.23
C ASP A 345 13.53 20.43 7.32
N LYS A 346 12.33 20.74 7.81
CA LYS A 346 11.59 19.90 8.76
C LYS A 346 10.10 19.93 8.42
N VAL A 347 9.45 18.77 8.44
CA VAL A 347 8.02 18.63 8.17
C VAL A 347 7.34 17.72 9.18
N VAL A 348 6.08 17.98 9.49
CA VAL A 348 5.20 16.98 10.10
C VAL A 348 4.76 16.03 9.00
N LEU A 349 4.89 14.72 9.22
CA LEU A 349 4.46 13.74 8.23
C LEU A 349 3.12 13.14 8.63
N ALA A 350 2.20 13.08 7.67
CA ALA A 350 0.93 12.38 7.81
C ALA A 350 0.80 11.34 6.70
N SER A 351 0.47 10.10 7.04
CA SER A 351 0.31 9.05 6.04
C SER A 351 -0.87 8.13 6.34
N HIS A 352 -1.52 7.63 5.30
CA HIS A 352 -2.65 6.72 5.41
C HIS A 352 -2.39 5.41 4.69
N SER A 353 -2.69 4.26 5.33
CA SER A 353 -2.67 2.94 4.68
C SER A 353 -1.35 2.69 3.95
N TYR A 354 -1.37 2.41 2.64
CA TYR A 354 -0.16 2.25 1.81
C TYR A 354 0.85 3.39 1.96
N GLY A 355 0.42 4.63 2.22
CA GLY A 355 1.32 5.76 2.45
C GLY A 355 2.30 5.51 3.60
N SER A 356 1.92 4.68 4.59
CA SER A 356 2.83 4.28 5.68
C SER A 356 4.06 3.50 5.20
N VAL A 357 3.97 2.79 4.06
CA VAL A 357 5.12 2.12 3.42
C VAL A 357 6.14 3.15 2.94
N VAL A 358 5.68 4.21 2.29
CA VAL A 358 6.57 5.30 1.86
C VAL A 358 7.17 5.99 3.08
N THR A 359 6.40 6.20 4.13
CA THR A 359 6.91 6.73 5.40
C THR A 359 8.04 5.88 5.97
N THR A 360 7.89 4.54 5.98
CA THR A 360 8.96 3.62 6.41
C THR A 360 10.26 3.89 5.63
N HIS A 361 10.17 3.97 4.30
CA HIS A 361 11.34 4.23 3.47
C HIS A 361 11.95 5.63 3.70
N LEU A 362 11.11 6.65 3.92
CA LEU A 362 11.59 8.00 4.22
C LEU A 362 12.34 8.09 5.55
N LEU A 363 11.99 7.24 6.53
CA LEU A 363 12.68 7.17 7.82
C LEU A 363 14.00 6.40 7.73
N GLN A 364 14.13 5.49 6.76
CA GLN A 364 15.34 4.70 6.52
C GLN A 364 16.33 5.42 5.58
N ASP A 365 15.85 6.37 4.78
CA ASP A 365 16.67 7.09 3.82
C ASP A 365 17.41 8.29 4.42
N ALA A 366 18.73 8.37 4.19
CA ALA A 366 19.58 9.41 4.74
C ALA A 366 19.23 10.84 4.26
N ARG A 367 18.60 11.01 3.08
CA ARG A 367 18.27 12.35 2.53
C ARG A 367 16.99 12.92 3.14
N THR A 368 16.16 12.07 3.73
CA THR A 368 14.82 12.45 4.22
C THR A 368 14.63 12.22 5.72
N LYS A 369 15.29 11.24 6.34
CA LYS A 369 15.04 10.83 7.74
C LYS A 369 15.10 11.99 8.75
N ASP A 370 16.01 12.94 8.54
CA ASP A 370 16.25 14.07 9.45
C ASP A 370 15.24 15.20 9.19
N LYS A 371 14.68 15.24 7.97
CA LYS A 371 13.62 16.18 7.58
C LYS A 371 12.24 15.77 8.11
N ILE A 372 12.05 14.52 8.50
CA ILE A 372 10.78 14.04 9.08
C ILE A 372 10.76 14.34 10.58
N GLY A 373 9.79 15.16 11.00
CA GLY A 373 9.48 15.49 12.40
C GLY A 373 8.41 14.57 12.97
N PRO A 374 7.50 15.10 13.82
CA PRO A 374 6.38 14.33 14.35
C PRO A 374 5.50 13.72 13.26
N MET A 375 4.85 12.59 13.59
CA MET A 375 4.16 11.76 12.61
C MET A 375 2.73 11.39 13.01
N LEU A 376 1.82 11.43 12.05
CA LEU A 376 0.48 10.86 12.15
C LEU A 376 0.31 9.73 11.14
N PHE A 377 0.16 8.51 11.65
CA PHE A 377 -0.25 7.35 10.86
C PHE A 377 -1.75 7.15 10.99
N VAL A 378 -2.45 6.95 9.87
CA VAL A 378 -3.87 6.63 9.84
C VAL A 378 -4.06 5.28 9.18
N ASP A 379 -4.59 4.31 9.93
CA ASP A 379 -4.74 2.92 9.54
C ASP A 379 -3.49 2.36 8.80
N PRO A 380 -2.28 2.47 9.40
CA PRO A 380 -1.05 2.04 8.74
C PRO A 380 -1.01 0.53 8.52
N VAL A 381 -0.32 0.11 7.46
CA VAL A 381 -0.16 -1.31 7.12
C VAL A 381 1.23 -1.86 7.44
N THR A 382 2.14 -1.02 7.95
CA THR A 382 3.56 -1.36 8.13
C THR A 382 3.92 -1.99 9.48
N PHE A 383 3.07 -1.81 10.50
CA PHE A 383 3.28 -2.44 11.80
C PHE A 383 2.87 -3.92 11.75
N LEU A 384 3.76 -4.80 12.23
CA LEU A 384 3.57 -6.26 12.22
C LEU A 384 3.20 -6.82 10.83
N LEU A 385 3.71 -6.21 9.75
CA LEU A 385 3.37 -6.58 8.37
C LEU A 385 3.80 -8.01 7.99
N HIS A 386 4.64 -8.66 8.80
CA HIS A 386 4.94 -10.10 8.67
C HIS A 386 3.74 -11.00 9.02
N LEU A 387 2.75 -10.49 9.76
CA LEU A 387 1.51 -11.21 10.00
C LEU A 387 0.71 -11.32 8.70
N PRO A 388 -0.01 -12.44 8.49
CA PRO A 388 -0.66 -12.71 7.22
C PRO A 388 -1.82 -11.76 6.92
N ASP A 389 -2.38 -11.06 7.92
CA ASP A 389 -3.61 -10.28 7.81
C ASP A 389 -3.62 -9.33 6.62
N VAL A 390 -2.64 -8.43 6.50
CA VAL A 390 -2.62 -7.44 5.42
C VAL A 390 -2.54 -8.13 4.06
N ALA A 391 -1.59 -9.04 3.88
CA ALA A 391 -1.38 -9.75 2.62
C ALA A 391 -2.62 -10.59 2.25
N TYR A 392 -3.11 -11.40 3.18
CA TYR A 392 -4.23 -12.30 2.98
C TYR A 392 -5.54 -11.53 2.74
N ASN A 393 -5.89 -10.58 3.61
CA ASN A 393 -7.15 -9.84 3.54
C ASN A 393 -7.26 -8.97 2.29
N PHE A 394 -6.14 -8.47 1.78
CA PHE A 394 -6.10 -7.62 0.60
C PHE A 394 -6.00 -8.42 -0.71
N THR A 395 -5.27 -9.55 -0.74
CA THR A 395 -4.92 -10.23 -2.01
C THR A 395 -5.50 -11.63 -2.19
N ALA A 396 -5.88 -12.32 -1.11
CA ALA A 396 -6.27 -13.73 -1.14
C ALA A 396 -7.69 -13.99 -0.64
N ARG A 397 -8.18 -13.21 0.33
CA ARG A 397 -9.48 -13.42 0.96
C ARG A 397 -10.61 -13.36 -0.07
N ARG A 398 -11.47 -14.39 -0.06
CA ARG A 398 -12.69 -14.40 -0.87
C ARG A 398 -13.72 -13.45 -0.24
N PRO A 399 -14.22 -12.44 -0.98
CA PRO A 399 -15.14 -11.47 -0.41
C PRO A 399 -16.52 -12.09 -0.15
N ARG A 400 -17.06 -11.80 1.04
CA ARG A 400 -18.40 -12.20 1.52
C ARG A 400 -19.22 -11.00 1.95
N ARG A 401 -18.60 -9.98 2.56
CA ARG A 401 -19.27 -8.76 3.05
C ARG A 401 -19.26 -7.63 2.02
N ALA A 402 -20.00 -6.56 2.30
CA ALA A 402 -20.16 -5.43 1.39
C ALA A 402 -18.84 -4.65 1.18
N ASN A 403 -18.16 -4.28 2.28
CA ASN A 403 -16.80 -3.72 2.27
C ASN A 403 -15.79 -4.65 1.60
N GLU A 404 -15.86 -5.96 1.84
CA GLU A 404 -14.94 -6.92 1.22
C GLU A 404 -15.11 -6.98 -0.30
N HIS A 405 -16.36 -6.96 -0.81
CA HIS A 405 -16.61 -6.86 -2.25
C HIS A 405 -16.14 -5.53 -2.83
N GLN A 406 -16.33 -4.44 -2.09
CA GLN A 406 -15.83 -3.12 -2.47
C GLN A 406 -14.30 -3.14 -2.60
N LEU A 407 -13.60 -3.60 -1.56
CA LEU A 407 -12.14 -3.70 -1.53
C LEU A 407 -11.63 -4.58 -2.68
N TYR A 408 -12.16 -5.79 -2.81
CA TYR A 408 -11.74 -6.75 -3.82
C TYR A 408 -11.86 -6.20 -5.24
N TYR A 409 -13.03 -5.68 -5.62
CA TYR A 409 -13.24 -5.23 -7.00
C TYR A 409 -12.66 -3.85 -7.26
N PHE A 410 -12.79 -2.87 -6.35
CA PHE A 410 -12.36 -1.50 -6.66
C PHE A 410 -10.88 -1.24 -6.35
N ALA A 411 -10.29 -1.95 -5.39
CA ALA A 411 -8.88 -1.76 -5.04
C ALA A 411 -8.02 -2.97 -5.43
N SER A 412 -8.22 -4.13 -4.81
CA SER A 412 -7.29 -5.26 -4.93
C SER A 412 -7.10 -5.75 -6.36
N ALA A 413 -8.18 -5.83 -7.14
CA ALA A 413 -8.15 -6.32 -8.52
C ALA A 413 -7.96 -5.22 -9.58
N ASP A 414 -7.67 -3.98 -9.18
CA ASP A 414 -7.27 -2.92 -10.12
C ASP A 414 -5.92 -3.26 -10.75
N MET A 415 -5.73 -2.92 -12.02
CA MET A 415 -4.57 -3.35 -12.81
C MET A 415 -3.25 -2.88 -12.21
N MET A 416 -3.14 -1.59 -11.84
CA MET A 416 -1.87 -1.05 -11.36
C MET A 416 -1.69 -1.26 -9.86
N VAL A 417 -2.79 -1.31 -9.09
CA VAL A 417 -2.72 -1.69 -7.67
C VAL A 417 -2.27 -3.14 -7.52
N SER A 418 -2.90 -4.09 -8.21
CA SER A 418 -2.52 -5.50 -8.16
C SER A 418 -1.08 -5.71 -8.62
N HIS A 419 -0.65 -5.05 -9.70
CA HIS A 419 0.74 -5.09 -10.14
C HIS A 419 1.72 -4.52 -9.09
N THR A 420 1.38 -3.39 -8.49
CA THR A 420 2.20 -2.78 -7.42
C THR A 420 2.39 -3.76 -6.26
N LEU A 421 1.30 -4.36 -5.77
CA LEU A 421 1.34 -5.29 -4.64
C LEU A 421 2.00 -6.62 -5.00
N ALA A 422 1.84 -7.09 -6.23
CA ALA A 422 2.34 -8.39 -6.66
C ALA A 422 3.77 -8.33 -7.23
N ARG A 423 4.35 -7.16 -7.50
CA ARG A 423 5.69 -7.05 -8.10
C ARG A 423 6.62 -6.07 -7.41
N HIS A 424 6.09 -5.18 -6.57
CA HIS A 424 6.87 -4.11 -5.95
C HIS A 424 6.64 -3.98 -4.44
N PHE A 425 5.96 -4.93 -3.81
CA PHE A 425 5.71 -4.93 -2.37
C PHE A 425 6.53 -6.02 -1.68
N TYR A 426 7.68 -5.63 -1.14
CA TYR A 426 8.56 -6.49 -0.36
C TYR A 426 8.27 -6.31 1.12
N TRP A 427 7.39 -7.15 1.67
CA TRP A 427 6.86 -6.98 3.03
C TRP A 427 7.96 -6.79 4.08
N ALA A 428 9.08 -7.52 3.99
CA ALA A 428 10.20 -7.42 4.93
C ALA A 428 10.85 -6.02 4.96
N GLN A 429 10.94 -5.35 3.81
CA GLN A 429 11.48 -3.99 3.69
C GLN A 429 10.47 -2.90 4.07
N ASN A 430 9.19 -3.28 4.15
CA ASN A 430 8.10 -2.36 4.42
C ASN A 430 7.68 -2.39 5.90
N ILE A 431 8.24 -3.29 6.73
CA ILE A 431 7.95 -3.32 8.16
C ILE A 431 8.55 -2.08 8.82
N LEU A 432 7.72 -1.37 9.59
CA LEU A 432 8.17 -0.34 10.52
C LEU A 432 8.14 -0.91 11.93
N TRP A 433 9.31 -1.06 12.55
CA TRP A 433 9.41 -1.54 13.91
C TRP A 433 9.19 -0.41 14.91
N LYS A 434 8.53 -0.72 16.02
CA LYS A 434 8.31 0.22 17.13
C LYS A 434 9.62 0.86 17.62
N ASP A 435 10.72 0.12 17.59
CA ASP A 435 12.02 0.63 18.05
C ASP A 435 12.59 1.73 17.15
N GLU A 436 12.24 1.75 15.86
CA GLU A 436 12.63 2.80 14.91
C GLU A 436 11.88 4.13 15.16
N LEU A 437 10.85 4.10 16.02
CA LEU A 437 10.07 5.28 16.41
C LEU A 437 10.48 5.85 17.77
N ARG A 438 11.47 5.25 18.44
CA ARG A 438 11.95 5.74 19.74
C ARG A 438 12.46 7.17 19.63
N GLY A 439 12.11 8.00 20.61
CA GLY A 439 12.50 9.42 20.64
C GLY A 439 11.74 10.31 19.66
N ARG A 440 10.69 9.80 19.00
CA ARG A 440 9.85 10.58 18.07
C ARG A 440 8.42 10.69 18.60
N ASP A 441 7.81 11.83 18.34
CA ASP A 441 6.38 12.05 18.59
C ASP A 441 5.57 11.43 17.44
N VAL A 442 4.78 10.41 17.76
CA VAL A 442 4.03 9.62 16.80
C VAL A 442 2.63 9.32 17.32
N THR A 443 1.62 9.67 16.53
CA THR A 443 0.25 9.22 16.74
C THR A 443 -0.10 8.17 15.71
N VAL A 444 -0.65 7.04 16.15
CA VAL A 444 -1.23 6.00 15.28
C VAL A 444 -2.74 5.93 15.47
N SER A 445 -3.51 6.30 14.46
CA SER A 445 -4.96 6.17 14.42
C SER A 445 -5.36 4.82 13.83
N LEU A 446 -6.17 4.05 14.55
CA LEU A 446 -6.58 2.69 14.18
C LEU A 446 -8.11 2.53 14.16
N GLY A 447 -8.64 2.05 13.03
CA GLY A 447 -10.01 1.56 12.90
C GLY A 447 -10.22 0.23 13.63
N GLY A 448 -11.15 0.17 14.57
CA GLY A 448 -11.42 -1.04 15.35
C GLY A 448 -12.18 -2.14 14.61
N ARG A 449 -12.69 -1.86 13.41
CA ARG A 449 -13.32 -2.83 12.51
C ARG A 449 -12.60 -2.91 11.16
N ASP A 450 -11.33 -2.54 11.13
CA ASP A 450 -10.50 -2.56 9.93
C ASP A 450 -10.49 -3.95 9.30
N LEU A 451 -10.97 -4.05 8.06
CA LEU A 451 -11.02 -5.34 7.36
C LEU A 451 -9.67 -5.81 6.81
N ILE A 452 -8.64 -4.97 6.82
CA ILE A 452 -7.31 -5.23 6.24
C ILE A 452 -6.31 -5.59 7.35
N VAL A 453 -6.21 -4.73 8.37
CA VAL A 453 -5.22 -4.83 9.45
C VAL A 453 -5.86 -5.40 10.70
N GLU A 454 -5.18 -6.32 11.39
CA GLU A 454 -5.59 -6.77 12.73
C GLU A 454 -5.20 -5.72 13.78
N THR A 455 -6.04 -4.68 13.89
CA THR A 455 -5.71 -3.46 14.62
C THR A 455 -5.64 -3.63 16.13
N GLU A 456 -6.27 -4.65 16.71
CA GLU A 456 -6.08 -4.96 18.13
C GLU A 456 -4.65 -5.42 18.44
N THR A 457 -4.12 -6.32 17.62
CA THR A 457 -2.75 -6.83 17.78
C THR A 457 -1.73 -5.71 17.55
N VAL A 458 -1.95 -4.88 16.53
CA VAL A 458 -1.12 -3.68 16.28
C VAL A 458 -1.19 -2.70 17.45
N GLY A 459 -2.38 -2.44 18.00
CA GLY A 459 -2.55 -1.56 19.16
C GLY A 459 -1.82 -2.06 20.40
N ARG A 460 -1.92 -3.35 20.73
CA ARG A 460 -1.15 -3.96 21.84
C ARG A 460 0.36 -3.82 21.62
N TYR A 461 0.84 -4.10 20.40
CA TYR A 461 2.24 -3.96 20.03
C TYR A 461 2.77 -2.54 20.28
N LEU A 462 2.04 -1.54 19.80
CA LEU A 462 2.40 -0.13 19.96
C LEU A 462 2.34 0.28 21.44
N ALA A 463 1.35 -0.20 22.19
CA ALA A 463 1.20 0.08 23.62
C ALA A 463 2.24 -0.63 24.51
N GLY A 464 3.00 -1.60 23.97
CA GLY A 464 3.95 -2.42 24.74
C GLY A 464 3.26 -3.47 25.61
N VAL A 465 2.02 -3.82 25.28
CA VAL A 465 1.26 -4.88 25.93
C VAL A 465 1.62 -6.22 25.29
N ASP A 466 1.63 -7.30 26.08
CA ASP A 466 1.79 -8.65 25.54
C ASP A 466 0.73 -8.92 24.46
N LEU A 467 1.15 -9.42 23.29
CA LEU A 467 0.27 -9.65 22.15
C LEU A 467 -0.79 -10.71 22.42
N LYS A 468 -0.55 -11.60 23.39
CA LYS A 468 -1.49 -12.64 23.86
C LYS A 468 -2.42 -12.16 24.97
N SER A 469 -2.18 -10.97 25.52
CA SER A 469 -3.03 -10.40 26.58
C SER A 469 -4.37 -9.90 26.04
N GLU A 470 -5.42 -10.03 26.85
CA GLU A 470 -6.72 -9.42 26.59
C GLU A 470 -6.81 -7.96 27.08
N ASP A 471 -5.72 -7.39 27.62
CA ASP A 471 -5.67 -6.03 28.11
C ASP A 471 -6.03 -5.01 27.00
N GLY A 472 -7.15 -4.33 27.22
CA GLY A 472 -7.70 -3.29 26.35
C GLY A 472 -7.48 -1.86 26.86
N THR A 473 -6.81 -1.65 28.00
CA THR A 473 -6.64 -0.33 28.62
C THR A 473 -5.92 0.67 27.73
N TRP A 474 -5.12 0.18 26.77
CA TRP A 474 -4.45 1.02 25.77
C TRP A 474 -5.41 1.76 24.84
N LYS A 475 -6.65 1.27 24.67
CA LYS A 475 -7.66 1.86 23.78
C LYS A 475 -8.17 3.22 24.27
N ASP A 476 -8.11 3.44 25.58
CA ASP A 476 -8.67 4.63 26.26
C ASP A 476 -7.60 5.60 26.78
N ARG A 477 -6.33 5.42 26.39
CA ARG A 477 -5.24 6.28 26.85
C ARG A 477 -5.44 7.73 26.35
N GLU A 478 -5.31 8.68 27.27
CA GLU A 478 -5.35 10.09 26.93
C GLU A 478 -4.13 10.52 26.11
N MET A 479 -4.38 11.37 25.11
CA MET A 479 -3.36 11.92 24.23
C MET A 479 -2.65 13.09 24.90
N ARG A 480 -1.38 12.91 25.22
CA ARG A 480 -0.45 13.94 25.71
C ARG A 480 0.28 14.63 24.57
N GLY A 481 0.26 14.07 23.36
CA GLY A 481 0.92 14.58 22.15
C GLY A 481 2.44 14.48 22.20
N GLU A 482 2.95 13.50 22.93
CA GLU A 482 4.38 13.21 23.12
C GLU A 482 4.63 11.71 23.05
N GLY A 483 5.75 11.31 22.46
CA GLY A 483 6.11 9.90 22.27
C GLY A 483 5.14 9.15 21.36
N LEU A 484 5.03 7.83 21.57
CA LEU A 484 4.18 6.95 20.76
C LEU A 484 2.78 6.78 21.37
N GLU A 485 1.78 7.32 20.70
CA GLU A 485 0.39 7.34 21.13
C GLU A 485 -0.53 6.65 20.11
N THR A 486 -1.69 6.17 20.57
CA THR A 486 -2.66 5.46 19.73
C THR A 486 -4.05 6.06 19.90
N ILE A 487 -4.73 6.34 18.78
CA ILE A 487 -6.15 6.71 18.75
C ILE A 487 -6.94 5.51 18.26
N TRP A 488 -7.88 5.04 19.08
CA TRP A 488 -8.73 3.91 18.75
C TRP A 488 -10.12 4.36 18.29
N TRP A 489 -10.60 3.81 17.16
CA TRP A 489 -11.94 4.09 16.63
C TRP A 489 -12.79 2.81 16.58
N PRO A 490 -13.54 2.46 17.65
CA PRO A 490 -14.17 1.15 17.81
C PRO A 490 -15.11 0.71 16.67
N THR A 491 -15.66 1.67 15.93
CA THR A 491 -16.67 1.43 14.89
C THR A 491 -16.19 1.77 13.49
N CYS A 492 -14.98 2.31 13.32
CA CYS A 492 -14.43 2.62 12.01
C CYS A 492 -13.82 1.35 11.39
N ASP A 493 -14.18 1.11 10.13
CA ASP A 493 -13.41 0.29 9.20
C ASP A 493 -12.27 1.14 8.60
N HIS A 494 -11.40 0.51 7.82
CA HIS A 494 -10.24 1.12 7.18
C HIS A 494 -10.63 2.39 6.40
N ALA A 495 -9.88 3.47 6.62
CA ALA A 495 -10.06 4.81 6.04
C ALA A 495 -11.37 5.53 6.42
N GLN A 496 -12.33 4.88 7.12
CA GLN A 496 -13.64 5.50 7.41
C GLN A 496 -13.53 6.72 8.33
N VAL A 497 -12.43 6.86 9.07
CA VAL A 497 -12.17 8.03 9.91
C VAL A 497 -12.20 9.35 9.11
N PHE A 498 -11.79 9.33 7.83
CA PHE A 498 -11.85 10.50 6.96
C PHE A 498 -13.28 10.85 6.52
N GLU A 499 -14.21 9.89 6.53
CA GLU A 499 -15.62 10.13 6.18
C GLU A 499 -16.35 10.87 7.31
N ARG A 500 -15.93 10.67 8.56
CA ARG A 500 -16.56 11.24 9.77
C ARG A 500 -16.02 12.64 10.10
N LYS A 501 -16.92 13.58 10.39
CA LYS A 501 -16.55 14.95 10.79
C LYS A 501 -15.71 14.97 12.07
N GLU A 502 -16.11 14.19 13.09
CA GLU A 502 -15.37 14.05 14.35
C GLU A 502 -13.99 13.43 14.15
N GLY A 503 -13.89 12.43 13.26
CA GLY A 503 -12.63 11.78 12.91
C GLY A 503 -11.65 12.76 12.28
N ARG A 504 -12.07 13.47 11.24
CA ARG A 504 -11.25 14.52 10.61
C ARG A 504 -10.86 15.62 11.58
N ALA A 505 -11.78 16.07 12.44
CA ALA A 505 -11.49 17.10 13.44
C ALA A 505 -10.43 16.64 14.45
N LYS A 506 -10.52 15.41 14.96
CA LYS A 506 -9.53 14.84 15.89
C LYS A 506 -8.17 14.68 15.21
N LEU A 507 -8.11 14.11 14.01
CA LEU A 507 -6.85 13.98 13.26
C LEU A 507 -6.23 15.35 12.94
N ALA A 508 -7.06 16.35 12.60
CA ALA A 508 -6.58 17.70 12.35
C ALA A 508 -6.03 18.35 13.63
N SER A 509 -6.64 18.09 14.79
CA SER A 509 -6.14 18.59 16.08
C SER A 509 -4.76 18.02 16.42
N VAL A 510 -4.51 16.75 16.11
CA VAL A 510 -3.19 16.12 16.28
C VAL A 510 -2.17 16.82 15.39
N LEU A 511 -2.48 17.03 14.11
CA LEU A 511 -1.57 17.72 13.20
C LEU A 511 -1.29 19.15 13.63
N ARG A 512 -2.30 19.90 14.09
CA ARG A 512 -2.11 21.25 14.61
C ARG A 512 -1.14 21.29 15.79
N LYS A 513 -1.28 20.34 16.71
CA LYS A 513 -0.35 20.20 17.83
C LYS A 513 1.07 19.88 17.37
N TYR A 514 1.22 18.99 16.39
CA TYR A 514 2.54 18.57 15.89
C TYR A 514 3.25 19.61 15.05
N VAL A 515 2.52 20.53 14.40
CA VAL A 515 3.18 21.59 13.64
C VAL A 515 3.69 22.71 14.53
N GLU A 516 3.22 22.82 15.77
CA GLU A 516 3.81 23.73 16.75
C GLU A 516 5.26 23.31 17.01
N LYS A 517 6.22 24.19 16.66
CA LYS A 517 7.60 23.97 17.04
C LYS A 517 7.68 24.01 18.56
N LYS A 518 7.91 22.87 19.20
CA LYS A 518 8.59 22.88 20.48
C LYS A 518 10.00 23.36 20.17
N GLY A 519 10.39 24.51 20.72
CA GLY A 519 11.76 24.97 20.57
C GLY A 519 12.70 23.86 21.01
N ASP A 520 13.78 23.66 20.28
CA ASP A 520 14.98 22.99 20.79
C ASP A 520 15.55 23.89 21.90
N GLU A 521 14.87 24.01 23.04
CA GLU A 521 15.35 24.75 24.22
C GLU A 521 16.36 23.93 25.05
N ASP A 522 16.71 22.70 24.62
CA ASP A 522 17.60 21.81 25.38
C ASP A 522 19.04 21.69 24.81
N GLU A 523 19.44 22.44 23.78
CA GLU A 523 20.84 22.43 23.29
C GLU A 523 21.69 23.67 23.65
N ASP A 524 21.10 24.72 24.23
CA ASP A 524 21.83 25.96 24.58
C ASP A 524 22.13 26.15 26.09
N GLU A 525 21.85 25.15 26.94
CA GLU A 525 22.29 25.16 28.35
C GLU A 525 23.12 23.92 28.72
N LEU A 526 24.39 23.92 28.33
CA LEU A 526 25.44 23.28 29.13
C LEU A 526 26.57 24.30 29.40
N PRO A 527 26.98 24.46 30.68
CA PRO A 527 27.95 25.47 31.13
C PRO A 527 29.38 25.24 30.64
#